data_AF-A0A5A5TKK8-F1
#
_entry.id   AF-A0A5A5TKK8-F1
#
_cell.length_a   1.000
_cell.length_b   1.000
_cell.length_c   1.000
_cell.angle_alpha   90.00
_cell.angle_beta   90.00
_cell.angle_gamma   90.00
#
_symmetry.space_group_name_H-M   'P 1'
#
loop_
_entity.id
_entity.type
_entity.pdbx_description
1 polymer ?
#
loop_
_entity_poly.entity_id
_entity_poly.type
_entity_poly.pdbx_seq_one_letter_code
_entity_poly.pdbx_strand_id
1 'polypeptide(L)'
;MQRQYIRIYMKGALVFSSLLAFCGESLFFSQLAHATVQATYYVSPTGSDSNSGTNMSSPFATLDHTRQVLETVNGNMTGDIVIYLSGGTFTLNGQACTTV
;
A
#
# COMPACT_ATOMS: atom_id res chain seq x y z
N MET A 1 -27.93 18.58 48.18
CA MET A 1 -28.38 17.42 47.38
C MET A 1 -29.43 17.92 46.37
N GLN A 2 -29.41 17.51 45.08
CA GLN A 2 -30.53 17.68 44.10
C GLN A 2 -30.56 18.89 43.10
N ARG A 3 -29.46 19.61 42.79
CA ARG A 3 -29.51 20.70 41.76
C ARG A 3 -28.66 20.52 40.50
N GLN A 4 -27.86 19.44 40.40
CA GLN A 4 -26.95 19.21 39.25
C GLN A 4 -27.41 18.06 38.32
N TYR A 5 -28.49 17.34 38.66
CA TYR A 5 -28.95 16.18 37.88
C TYR A 5 -29.71 16.55 36.59
N ILE A 6 -30.37 17.71 36.54
CA ILE A 6 -31.24 18.10 35.41
C ILE A 6 -30.45 18.59 34.18
N ARG A 7 -29.26 19.19 34.36
CA ARG A 7 -28.42 19.67 33.24
C ARG A 7 -27.69 18.54 32.50
N ILE A 8 -27.44 17.42 33.16
CA ILE A 8 -26.82 16.23 32.56
C ILE A 8 -27.83 15.52 31.62
N TYR A 9 -29.11 15.55 31.96
CA TYR A 9 -30.17 14.87 31.19
C TYR A 9 -30.58 15.57 29.89
N MET A 10 -30.43 16.90 29.76
CA MET A 10 -30.72 17.62 28.51
C MET A 10 -29.61 17.47 27.44
N LYS A 11 -28.35 17.32 27.87
CA LYS A 11 -27.21 17.04 26.97
C LYS A 11 -27.10 15.55 26.64
N GLY A 12 -27.49 14.66 27.56
CA GLY A 12 -27.52 13.21 27.34
C GLY A 12 -28.57 12.78 26.31
N ALA A 13 -29.78 13.36 26.33
CA ALA A 13 -30.84 13.02 25.38
C ALA A 13 -30.49 13.35 23.91
N LEU A 14 -29.69 14.39 23.70
CA LEU A 14 -29.31 14.84 22.34
C LEU A 14 -28.19 13.97 21.73
N VAL A 15 -27.33 13.36 22.55
CA VAL A 15 -26.24 12.47 22.09
C VAL A 15 -26.66 10.99 22.08
N PHE A 16 -27.68 10.61 22.85
CA PHE A 16 -28.21 9.24 22.84
C PHE A 16 -29.10 8.95 21.62
N SER A 17 -29.74 9.98 21.05
CA SER A 17 -30.51 9.86 19.80
C SER A 17 -29.64 9.67 18.56
N SER A 18 -28.34 10.01 18.61
CA SER A 18 -27.40 9.79 17.50
C SER A 18 -26.72 8.42 17.54
N LEU A 19 -26.92 7.61 18.59
CA LEU A 19 -26.35 6.26 18.70
C LEU A 19 -27.28 5.15 18.19
N LEU A 20 -28.55 5.47 17.91
CA LEU A 20 -29.55 4.54 17.35
C LEU A 20 -29.71 4.65 15.82
N ALA A 21 -28.81 5.38 15.15
CA ALA A 21 -28.67 5.43 13.70
C ALA A 21 -27.25 5.07 13.24
N PHE A 22 -26.59 4.12 13.92
CA PHE A 22 -25.34 3.50 13.44
C PHE A 22 -25.54 2.01 13.07
N CYS A 23 -26.80 1.59 12.93
CA CYS A 23 -27.15 0.26 12.47
C CYS A 23 -27.77 0.41 11.07
N GLY A 24 -26.95 0.58 10.04
CA GLY A 24 -27.54 0.72 8.70
C GLY A 24 -26.65 1.08 7.52
N GLU A 25 -25.36 1.36 7.65
CA GLU A 25 -24.54 1.60 6.46
C GLU A 25 -23.31 0.70 6.50
N SER A 26 -23.56 -0.62 6.55
CA SER A 26 -22.65 -1.56 5.90
C SER A 26 -22.76 -1.32 4.39
N LEU A 27 -22.19 -0.20 3.92
CA LEU A 27 -21.83 -0.05 2.53
C LEU A 27 -20.75 -1.09 2.27
N PHE A 28 -21.20 -2.32 2.01
CA PHE A 28 -20.45 -3.28 1.23
C PHE A 28 -20.25 -2.62 -0.13
N PHE A 29 -19.25 -1.75 -0.23
CA PHE A 29 -18.66 -1.40 -1.50
C PHE A 29 -18.09 -2.72 -2.03
N SER A 30 -18.88 -3.38 -2.88
CA SER A 30 -18.35 -4.41 -3.77
C SER A 30 -17.33 -3.69 -4.65
N GLN A 31 -16.08 -3.65 -4.20
CA GLN A 31 -15.00 -3.11 -4.99
C GLN A 31 -14.89 -4.02 -6.21
N LEU A 32 -15.33 -3.51 -7.35
CA LEU A 32 -14.95 -4.03 -8.66
C LEU A 32 -13.43 -4.22 -8.60
N ALA A 33 -12.99 -5.48 -8.59
CA ALA A 33 -11.58 -5.81 -8.68
C ALA A 33 -11.12 -5.43 -10.08
N HIS A 34 -10.72 -4.17 -10.27
CA HIS A 34 -9.86 -3.81 -11.38
C HIS A 34 -8.54 -4.55 -11.15
N ALA A 35 -8.08 -5.32 -12.13
CA ALA A 35 -6.68 -5.68 -12.24
C ALA A 35 -5.89 -4.39 -12.49
N THR A 36 -5.68 -3.63 -11.41
CA THR A 36 -4.91 -2.40 -11.42
C THR A 36 -3.47 -2.76 -11.13
N VAL A 37 -2.54 -2.22 -11.91
CA VAL A 37 -1.14 -2.25 -11.52
C VAL A 37 -1.01 -1.31 -10.33
N GLN A 38 -0.66 -1.86 -9.17
CA GLN A 38 -0.45 -1.11 -7.94
C GLN A 38 0.85 -0.33 -7.98
N ALA A 39 1.92 -0.98 -8.47
CA ALA A 39 3.24 -0.38 -8.53
C ALA A 39 4.02 -0.93 -9.72
N THR A 40 4.89 -0.09 -10.28
CA THR A 40 5.82 -0.47 -11.33
C THR A 40 7.22 -0.05 -10.93
N TYR A 41 8.15 -1.00 -11.00
CA TYR A 41 9.56 -0.78 -10.69
C TYR A 41 10.46 -1.16 -11.86
N TYR A 42 11.60 -0.50 -11.97
CA TYR A 42 12.61 -0.70 -12.99
C TYR A 42 13.94 -1.08 -12.34
N VAL A 43 14.58 -2.12 -12.88
CA VAL A 43 15.86 -2.63 -12.37
C VAL A 43 16.84 -2.74 -13.53
N SER A 44 18.03 -2.19 -13.36
CA SER A 44 19.11 -2.23 -14.35
C SER A 44 20.44 -2.46 -13.66
N PRO A 45 21.34 -3.31 -14.19
CA PRO A 45 22.67 -3.50 -13.60
C PRO A 45 23.51 -2.22 -13.54
N THR A 46 23.19 -1.22 -14.39
CA THR A 46 23.86 0.09 -14.43
C THR A 46 23.11 1.16 -13.63
N GLY A 47 22.07 0.79 -12.89
CA GLY A 47 21.26 1.68 -12.07
C GLY A 47 21.91 2.06 -10.73
N SER A 48 21.09 2.47 -9.76
CA SER A 48 21.53 2.73 -8.39
C SER A 48 20.41 2.40 -7.41
N ASP A 49 20.72 1.69 -6.32
CA ASP A 49 19.75 1.41 -5.25
C ASP A 49 19.39 2.66 -4.42
N SER A 50 20.07 3.78 -4.64
CA SER A 50 19.66 5.09 -4.10
C SER A 50 18.52 5.73 -4.90
N ASN A 51 18.19 5.20 -6.08
CA ASN A 51 17.09 5.70 -6.90
C ASN A 51 15.74 5.25 -6.34
N SER A 52 14.64 5.86 -6.79
CA SER A 52 13.28 5.41 -6.43
C SER A 52 12.84 4.15 -7.18
N GLY A 53 13.50 3.80 -8.30
CA GLY A 53 13.14 2.65 -9.14
C GLY A 53 11.80 2.78 -9.86
N THR A 54 11.09 3.90 -9.75
CA THR A 54 9.73 4.08 -10.30
C THR A 54 9.70 4.54 -11.77
N ASN A 55 10.86 4.85 -12.36
CA ASN A 55 10.99 5.32 -13.74
C ASN A 55 12.21 4.70 -14.42
N MET A 56 12.18 4.57 -15.75
CA MET A 56 13.29 4.02 -16.55
C MET A 56 14.60 4.81 -16.42
N SER A 57 14.55 6.13 -16.19
CA SER A 57 15.74 6.97 -16.05
C SER A 57 16.46 6.81 -14.71
N SER A 58 15.81 6.21 -13.71
CA SER A 58 16.36 6.05 -12.36
C SER A 58 15.99 4.67 -11.81
N PRO A 59 16.50 3.58 -12.43
CA PRO A 59 16.22 2.21 -11.99
C PRO A 59 17.05 1.83 -10.76
N PHE A 60 16.58 0.84 -10.02
CA PHE A 60 17.38 0.16 -9.00
C PHE A 60 18.57 -0.57 -9.66
N ALA A 61 19.64 -0.78 -8.89
CA ALA A 61 20.81 -1.53 -9.35
C ALA A 61 20.64 -3.03 -9.12
N THR A 62 20.03 -3.41 -7.99
CA THR A 62 20.03 -4.80 -7.52
C THR A 62 18.65 -5.37 -7.32
N LEU A 63 18.55 -6.70 -7.51
CA LEU A 63 17.32 -7.43 -7.22
C LEU A 63 17.10 -7.63 -5.73
N ASP A 64 18.17 -7.66 -4.92
CA ASP A 64 18.04 -7.74 -3.48
C ASP A 64 17.35 -6.49 -2.91
N HIS A 65 17.80 -5.31 -3.29
CA HIS A 65 17.16 -4.06 -2.89
C HIS A 65 15.70 -3.99 -3.38
N THR A 66 15.47 -4.38 -4.64
CA THR A 66 14.11 -4.43 -5.19
C THR A 66 13.21 -5.33 -4.34
N ARG A 67 13.67 -6.51 -3.92
CA ARG A 67 12.92 -7.41 -3.03
C ARG A 67 12.60 -6.76 -1.68
N GLN A 68 13.57 -6.10 -1.05
CA GLN A 68 13.35 -5.40 0.21
C GLN A 68 12.25 -4.33 0.09
N VAL A 69 12.25 -3.57 -1.02
CA VAL A 69 11.18 -2.59 -1.30
C VAL A 69 9.84 -3.31 -1.48
N LEU A 70 9.80 -4.39 -2.24
CA LEU A 70 8.57 -5.15 -2.47
C LEU A 70 7.99 -5.77 -1.20
N GLU A 71 8.83 -6.21 -0.26
CA GLU A 71 8.37 -6.72 1.04
C GLU A 71 7.56 -5.67 1.81
N THR A 72 7.92 -4.37 1.69
CA THR A 72 7.15 -3.29 2.31
C THR A 72 5.81 -3.02 1.62
N VAL A 73 5.73 -3.26 0.31
CA VAL A 73 4.53 -3.00 -0.50
C VAL A 73 3.57 -4.19 -0.48
N ASN A 74 4.09 -5.40 -0.33
CA ASN A 74 3.36 -6.67 -0.36
C ASN A 74 2.32 -6.78 0.77
N GLY A 75 2.59 -6.18 1.94
CA GLY A 75 1.68 -6.22 3.09
C GLY A 75 0.30 -5.59 2.84
N ASN A 76 0.19 -4.74 1.83
CA ASN A 76 -1.03 -4.04 1.45
C ASN A 76 -1.28 -4.16 -0.06
N MET A 77 -1.11 -5.36 -0.62
CA MET A 77 -1.38 -5.58 -2.04
C MET A 77 -2.88 -5.46 -2.37
N THR A 78 -3.18 -4.48 -3.21
CA THR A 78 -4.49 -4.17 -3.80
C THR A 78 -4.53 -4.40 -5.31
N GLY A 79 -3.36 -4.72 -5.91
CA GLY A 79 -3.20 -4.97 -7.34
C GLY A 79 -1.85 -5.58 -7.68
N ASP A 80 -1.58 -5.74 -8.97
CA ASP A 80 -0.34 -6.36 -9.45
C ASP A 80 0.86 -5.43 -9.27
N ILE A 81 2.03 -6.01 -8.95
CA ILE A 81 3.30 -5.27 -8.94
C ILE A 81 4.13 -5.74 -10.12
N VAL A 82 4.46 -4.81 -11.01
CA VAL A 82 5.19 -5.09 -12.25
C VAL A 82 6.64 -4.66 -12.10
N ILE A 83 7.58 -5.52 -12.50
CA ILE A 83 9.01 -5.24 -12.47
C ILE A 83 9.55 -5.36 -13.89
N TYR A 84 10.13 -4.28 -14.39
CA TYR A 84 10.86 -4.25 -15.65
C TYR A 84 12.34 -4.43 -15.39
N LEU A 85 12.88 -5.54 -15.87
CA LEU A 85 14.32 -5.81 -15.88
C LEU A 85 14.90 -5.32 -17.20
N SER A 86 15.84 -4.39 -17.14
CA SER A 86 16.67 -4.05 -18.28
C SER A 86 17.58 -5.23 -18.65
N GLY A 87 17.94 -5.33 -19.93
CA GLY A 87 18.89 -6.33 -20.41
C GLY A 87 20.22 -6.26 -19.66
N GLY A 88 20.78 -7.40 -19.31
CA GLY A 88 22.08 -7.51 -18.65
C GLY A 88 22.18 -8.66 -17.66
N THR A 89 23.25 -8.67 -16.87
CA THR A 89 23.51 -9.73 -15.90
C THR A 89 23.15 -9.26 -14.50
N PHE A 90 22.22 -9.98 -13.86
CA PHE A 90 21.83 -9.78 -12.47
C PHE A 90 22.39 -10.91 -11.61
N THR A 91 23.06 -10.58 -10.51
CA THR A 91 23.58 -11.58 -9.58
C THR A 91 22.58 -11.79 -8.44
N LEU A 92 22.11 -13.02 -8.28
CA LEU A 92 21.19 -13.46 -7.24
C LEU A 92 21.85 -14.61 -6.47
N ASN A 93 22.15 -14.43 -5.18
CA ASN A 93 22.83 -15.44 -4.36
C ASN A 93 24.09 -16.05 -4.99
N GLY A 94 24.88 -15.23 -5.69
CA GLY A 94 26.10 -15.67 -6.37
C GLY A 94 25.85 -16.36 -7.73
N GLN A 95 24.60 -16.47 -8.17
CA GLN A 95 24.25 -16.96 -9.50
C GLN A 95 23.95 -15.78 -10.42
N ALA A 96 24.69 -15.68 -11.52
CA ALA A 96 24.45 -14.72 -12.58
C ALA A 96 23.27 -15.17 -13.44
N CYS A 97 22.16 -14.45 -13.38
CA CYS A 97 21.05 -14.56 -14.32
C CYS A 97 21.23 -13.48 -15.39
N THR A 98 21.50 -13.88 -16.63
CA THR A 98 21.65 -12.95 -17.76
C THR A 98 20.35 -12.93 -18.56
N THR A 99 19.74 -11.75 -18.69
CA THR A 99 18.60 -11.53 -19.56
C THR A 99 19.12 -11.25 -20.98
N VAL A 100 18.65 -12.04 -21.95
CA VAL A 100 19.00 -11.93 -23.38
C VAL A 100 18.06 -10.98 -24.12
#